data_AF-A0A5D3JF06-F1
#
_entry.id   AF-A0A5D3JF06-F1
#
_cell.length_a   1.000
_cell.length_b   1.000
_cell.length_c   1.000
_cell.angle_alpha   90.00
_cell.angle_beta   90.00
_cell.angle_gamma   90.00
#
_symmetry.space_group_name_H-M   'P 1'
#
loop_
_entity.id
_entity.type
_entity.pdbx_description
1 polymer ?
#
loop_
_entity_poly.entity_id
_entity_poly.type
_entity_poly.pdbx_seq_one_letter_code
_entity_poly.pdbx_strand_id
1 'polypeptide(L)'
;MSTAFYTKLTAAGVNAMTRAVMNNEPISITEMAVGDGGGNNINPDGMQGLVNEVYRAPLNRLVIADLDRNVIRAEMLMMPQVGGWWLREAALFDDRGICLAVASLPPSYKPLLEQGAGRMSTVNIYITVNNIADVQLITDPAIILATITEVDKA
;
A
#
# COMPACT_ATOMS: atom_id res chain seq x y z
N MET A 1 -3.51 -10.35 -24.44
CA MET A 1 -3.01 -9.13 -23.77
C MET A 1 -2.53 -9.54 -22.39
N SER A 2 -1.24 -9.42 -22.11
CA SER A 2 -0.70 -9.63 -20.77
C SER A 2 -1.22 -8.51 -19.86
N THR A 3 -1.90 -8.86 -18.78
CA THR A 3 -2.27 -7.88 -17.74
C THR A 3 -0.97 -7.40 -17.11
N ALA A 4 -0.57 -6.15 -17.40
CA ALA A 4 0.55 -5.52 -16.73
C ALA A 4 0.11 -5.14 -15.30
N PHE A 5 0.89 -5.53 -14.30
CA PHE A 5 0.72 -5.10 -12.92
C PHE A 5 1.57 -3.87 -12.69
N TYR A 6 0.95 -2.77 -12.31
CA TYR A 6 1.64 -1.49 -12.18
C TYR A 6 0.89 -0.56 -11.22
N THR A 7 1.59 0.51 -10.82
CA THR A 7 1.07 1.55 -9.94
C THR A 7 0.91 2.85 -10.71
N LYS A 8 -0.11 3.62 -10.37
CA LYS A 8 -0.37 4.95 -10.93
C LYS A 8 -0.76 5.92 -9.82
N LEU A 9 -0.25 7.15 -9.92
CA LEU A 9 -0.72 8.25 -9.08
C LEU A 9 -2.16 8.61 -9.46
N THR A 10 -2.99 8.87 -8.46
CA THR A 10 -4.31 9.46 -8.65
C THR A 10 -4.18 10.95 -9.00
N ALA A 11 -5.28 11.59 -9.40
CA ALA A 11 -5.28 13.03 -9.60
C ALA A 11 -4.95 13.77 -8.28
N ALA A 12 -5.46 13.25 -7.16
CA ALA A 12 -5.15 13.79 -5.84
C ALA A 12 -3.67 13.62 -5.48
N GLY A 13 -3.05 12.47 -5.78
CA GLY A 13 -1.63 12.24 -5.56
C GLY A 13 -0.73 13.19 -6.37
N VAL A 14 -1.05 13.39 -7.65
CA VAL A 14 -0.31 14.36 -8.49
C VAL A 14 -0.43 15.78 -7.90
N ASN A 15 -1.63 16.18 -7.47
CA ASN A 15 -1.85 17.49 -6.86
C ASN A 15 -1.13 17.63 -5.52
N ALA A 16 -1.11 16.58 -4.70
CA ALA A 16 -0.42 16.57 -3.41
C ALA A 16 1.09 16.74 -3.59
N MET A 17 1.71 16.00 -4.52
CA MET A 17 3.13 16.14 -4.85
C MET A 17 3.45 17.54 -5.37
N THR A 18 2.60 18.10 -6.24
CA THR A 18 2.78 19.45 -6.77
C THR A 18 2.73 20.51 -5.66
N ARG A 19 1.83 20.34 -4.69
CA ARG A 19 1.72 21.23 -3.53
C ARG A 19 2.89 21.09 -2.57
N ALA A 20 3.43 19.88 -2.39
CA ALA A 20 4.60 19.65 -1.54
C ALA A 20 5.81 20.47 -2.01
N VAL A 21 6.05 20.50 -3.31
CA VAL A 21 7.09 21.36 -3.92
C VAL A 21 6.84 22.84 -3.64
N MET A 22 5.60 23.32 -3.81
CA MET A 22 5.28 24.74 -3.65
C MET A 22 5.36 25.20 -2.19
N ASN A 23 4.93 24.36 -1.26
CA ASN A 23 4.86 24.67 0.17
C ASN A 23 6.13 24.29 0.93
N ASN A 24 7.05 23.57 0.28
CA ASN A 24 8.23 22.99 0.91
C ASN A 24 7.86 22.07 2.09
N GLU A 25 6.76 21.32 1.92
CA GLU A 25 6.16 20.44 2.94
C GLU A 25 5.99 19.04 2.32
N PRO A 26 6.83 18.06 2.69
CA PRO A 26 6.75 16.71 2.15
C PRO A 26 5.39 16.05 2.43
N ILE A 27 4.90 15.26 1.49
CA ILE A 27 3.70 14.45 1.70
C ILE A 27 4.01 13.27 2.63
N SER A 28 3.08 13.01 3.55
CA SER A 28 3.09 11.78 4.35
C SER A 28 2.29 10.71 3.62
N ILE A 29 2.89 9.54 3.36
CA ILE A 29 2.14 8.35 2.94
C ILE A 29 2.13 7.42 4.15
N THR A 30 0.96 7.24 4.75
CA THR A 30 0.82 6.62 6.09
C THR A 30 0.17 5.26 6.04
N GLU A 31 -0.76 5.03 5.10
CA GLU A 31 -1.55 3.80 5.04
C GLU A 31 -1.53 3.17 3.65
N MET A 32 -1.73 1.85 3.63
CA MET A 32 -2.03 1.09 2.43
C MET A 32 -3.36 0.37 2.63
N ALA A 33 -4.18 0.35 1.59
CA ALA A 33 -5.34 -0.52 1.51
C ALA A 33 -5.18 -1.54 0.38
N VAL A 34 -5.83 -2.68 0.52
CA VAL A 34 -5.93 -3.73 -0.49
C VAL A 34 -7.40 -4.04 -0.77
N GLY A 35 -7.66 -4.47 -1.99
CA GLY A 35 -9.00 -4.77 -2.47
C GLY A 35 -9.05 -6.01 -3.34
N ASP A 36 -10.26 -6.56 -3.49
CA ASP A 36 -10.52 -7.73 -4.31
C ASP A 36 -11.02 -7.38 -5.73
N GLY A 37 -11.08 -6.08 -6.07
CA GLY A 37 -11.47 -5.59 -7.39
C GLY A 37 -12.91 -5.93 -7.79
N GLY A 38 -13.78 -6.24 -6.83
CA GLY A 38 -15.13 -6.77 -7.11
C GLY A 38 -15.08 -8.12 -7.85
N GLY A 39 -14.04 -8.91 -7.62
CA GLY A 39 -13.80 -10.19 -8.28
C GLY A 39 -13.10 -10.12 -9.64
N ASN A 40 -12.83 -8.92 -10.16
CA ASN A 40 -12.24 -8.71 -11.48
C ASN A 40 -10.80 -8.17 -11.40
N ASN A 41 -10.00 -8.43 -12.43
CA ASN A 41 -8.73 -7.74 -12.57
C ASN A 41 -8.98 -6.27 -12.88
N ILE A 42 -8.24 -5.41 -12.18
CA ILE A 42 -8.41 -3.96 -12.28
C ILE A 42 -7.40 -3.34 -13.25
N ASN A 43 -7.78 -2.25 -13.89
CA ASN A 43 -6.87 -1.37 -14.60
C ASN A 43 -6.74 -0.05 -13.79
N PRO A 44 -5.55 0.29 -13.25
CA PRO A 44 -5.32 1.52 -12.49
C PRO A 44 -5.64 2.81 -13.27
N ASP A 45 -5.71 2.76 -14.61
CA ASP A 45 -6.05 3.93 -15.42
C ASP A 45 -7.41 4.52 -15.06
N GLY A 46 -7.39 5.79 -14.63
CA GLY A 46 -8.59 6.55 -14.29
C GLY A 46 -9.12 6.30 -12.87
N MET A 47 -8.61 5.29 -12.17
CA MET A 47 -8.99 5.02 -10.78
C MET A 47 -8.51 6.15 -9.85
N GLN A 48 -9.40 6.54 -8.92
CA GLN A 48 -9.10 7.51 -7.85
C GLN A 48 -9.09 6.86 -6.46
N GLY A 49 -9.32 5.55 -6.41
CA GLY A 49 -9.44 4.73 -5.21
C GLY A 49 -9.69 3.28 -5.60
N LEU A 50 -9.77 2.41 -4.60
CA LEU A 50 -10.06 0.98 -4.80
C LEU A 50 -11.50 0.78 -5.30
N VAL A 51 -11.71 -0.25 -6.11
CA VAL A 51 -13.05 -0.70 -6.53
C VAL A 51 -13.79 -1.30 -5.34
N ASN A 52 -13.12 -2.16 -4.57
CA ASN A 52 -13.67 -2.77 -3.38
C ASN A 52 -12.56 -3.02 -2.35
N GLU A 53 -12.46 -2.11 -1.38
CA GLU A 53 -11.53 -2.22 -0.26
C GLU A 53 -11.96 -3.34 0.69
N VAL A 54 -11.03 -4.24 1.01
CA VAL A 54 -11.27 -5.36 1.94
C VAL A 54 -10.40 -5.28 3.20
N TYR A 55 -9.30 -4.51 3.14
CA TYR A 55 -8.42 -4.33 4.29
C TYR A 55 -7.56 -3.07 4.13
N ARG A 56 -7.28 -2.39 5.24
CA ARG A 56 -6.38 -1.23 5.33
C ARG A 56 -5.56 -1.29 6.59
N ALA A 57 -4.29 -0.89 6.50
CA ALA A 57 -3.40 -0.76 7.65
C ALA A 57 -2.32 0.30 7.42
N PRO A 58 -1.65 0.76 8.50
CA PRO A 58 -0.47 1.60 8.39
C PRO A 58 0.65 0.93 7.59
N LEU A 59 1.48 1.73 6.93
CA LEU A 59 2.70 1.25 6.28
C LEU A 59 3.73 0.79 7.31
N ASN A 60 4.37 -0.34 7.03
CA ASN A 60 5.50 -0.83 7.80
C ASN A 60 6.81 -0.19 7.37
N ARG A 61 6.92 0.17 6.08
CA ARG A 61 8.13 0.75 5.50
C ARG A 61 7.80 1.57 4.25
N LEU A 62 8.47 2.70 4.11
CA LEU A 62 8.43 3.55 2.92
C LEU A 62 9.84 4.04 2.63
N VAL A 63 10.48 3.45 1.62
CA VAL A 63 11.91 3.66 1.34
C VAL A 63 12.17 3.91 -0.14
N ILE A 64 13.31 4.50 -0.45
CA ILE A 64 13.79 4.64 -1.82
C ILE A 64 14.15 3.24 -2.34
N ALA A 65 13.56 2.86 -3.46
CA ALA A 65 13.85 1.60 -4.15
C ALA A 65 14.82 1.81 -5.32
N ASP A 66 14.70 2.93 -6.02
CA ASP A 66 15.57 3.32 -7.13
C ASP A 66 15.69 4.86 -7.13
N LEU A 67 16.88 5.36 -6.80
CA LEU A 67 17.13 6.79 -6.69
C LEU A 67 17.14 7.46 -8.07
N ASP A 68 17.74 6.82 -9.08
CA ASP A 68 17.88 7.38 -10.43
C ASP A 68 16.54 7.50 -11.14
N ARG A 69 15.57 6.65 -10.78
CA ARG A 69 14.21 6.62 -11.34
C ARG A 69 13.16 7.22 -10.41
N ASN A 70 13.55 7.82 -9.30
CA ASN A 70 12.64 8.34 -8.28
C ASN A 70 11.55 7.34 -7.87
N VAL A 71 11.92 6.07 -7.65
CA VAL A 71 10.98 5.03 -7.24
C VAL A 71 11.06 4.83 -5.74
N ILE A 72 9.91 4.92 -5.08
CA ILE A 72 9.74 4.55 -3.69
C ILE A 72 9.00 3.21 -3.59
N ARG A 73 9.35 2.42 -2.57
CA ARG A 73 8.67 1.18 -2.21
C ARG A 73 7.91 1.39 -0.92
N ALA A 74 6.59 1.27 -1.00
CA ALA A 74 5.69 1.20 0.14
C ALA A 74 5.41 -0.26 0.48
N GLU A 75 5.51 -0.61 1.76
CA GLU A 75 5.36 -1.96 2.26
C GLU A 75 4.32 -2.01 3.37
N MET A 76 3.36 -2.93 3.25
CA MET A 76 2.39 -3.27 4.29
C MET A 76 2.46 -4.77 4.60
N LEU A 77 2.50 -5.09 5.88
CA LEU A 77 2.49 -6.44 6.40
C LEU A 77 1.08 -6.79 6.89
N MET A 78 0.57 -7.92 6.41
CA MET A 78 -0.67 -8.53 6.87
C MET A 78 -0.38 -9.78 7.70
N MET A 79 -0.90 -9.78 8.91
CA MET A 79 -0.74 -10.88 9.86
C MET A 79 -1.57 -12.11 9.47
N PRO A 80 -1.25 -13.32 9.99
CA PRO A 80 -1.97 -14.54 9.65
C PRO A 80 -3.49 -14.51 9.89
N GLN A 81 -3.95 -13.76 10.90
CA GLN A 81 -5.37 -13.61 11.26
C GLN A 81 -6.18 -12.71 10.31
N VAL A 82 -5.53 -12.01 9.37
CA VAL A 82 -6.18 -11.13 8.39
C VAL A 82 -6.21 -11.82 7.03
N GLY A 83 -7.38 -12.02 6.44
CA GLY A 83 -7.51 -12.68 5.14
C GLY A 83 -8.92 -13.19 4.88
N GLY A 84 -9.06 -14.09 3.91
CA GLY A 84 -10.34 -14.69 3.50
C GLY A 84 -10.79 -14.21 2.13
N TRP A 85 -10.03 -13.31 1.52
CA TRP A 85 -10.34 -12.61 0.27
C TRP A 85 -9.19 -12.69 -0.74
N TRP A 86 -9.54 -12.37 -1.98
CA TRP A 86 -8.58 -12.20 -3.06
C TRP A 86 -7.97 -10.80 -2.99
N LEU A 87 -6.69 -10.71 -3.29
CA LEU A 87 -5.98 -9.46 -3.52
C LEU A 87 -5.88 -9.24 -5.03
N ARG A 88 -6.32 -8.07 -5.51
CA ARG A 88 -6.28 -7.68 -6.92
C ARG A 88 -5.90 -6.22 -7.14
N GLU A 89 -6.09 -5.40 -6.12
CA GLU A 89 -5.76 -3.98 -6.13
C GLU A 89 -5.15 -3.57 -4.80
N ALA A 90 -4.39 -2.48 -4.82
CA ALA A 90 -3.93 -1.80 -3.64
C ALA A 90 -3.86 -0.29 -3.85
N ALA A 91 -3.92 0.47 -2.77
CA ALA A 91 -3.88 1.93 -2.80
C ALA A 91 -3.06 2.47 -1.64
N LEU A 92 -2.45 3.64 -1.85
CA LEU A 92 -1.67 4.38 -0.86
C LEU A 92 -2.42 5.64 -0.45
N PHE A 93 -2.42 5.93 0.85
CA PHE A 93 -3.14 7.05 1.43
C PHE A 93 -2.23 7.95 2.27
N ASP A 94 -2.58 9.23 2.33
CA ASP A 94 -1.98 10.17 3.30
C ASP A 94 -2.64 10.08 4.68
N ASP A 95 -2.11 10.87 5.62
CA ASP A 95 -2.58 11.01 7.00
C ASP A 95 -4.01 11.57 7.12
N ARG A 96 -4.55 12.11 6.02
CA ARG A 96 -5.92 12.64 5.90
C ARG A 96 -6.85 11.67 5.18
N GLY A 97 -6.38 10.48 4.83
CA GLY A 97 -7.15 9.46 4.11
C GLY A 97 -7.36 9.76 2.62
N ILE A 98 -6.59 10.69 2.03
CA ILE A 98 -6.64 10.98 0.59
C ILE A 98 -5.88 9.88 -0.14
N CYS A 99 -6.53 9.26 -1.13
CA CYS A 99 -5.91 8.26 -1.99
C CYS A 99 -4.92 8.92 -2.94
N LEU A 100 -3.63 8.62 -2.77
CA LEU A 100 -2.54 9.20 -3.56
C LEU A 100 -2.18 8.34 -4.77
N ALA A 101 -2.32 7.02 -4.64
CA ALA A 101 -1.94 6.08 -5.69
C ALA A 101 -2.77 4.81 -5.63
N VAL A 102 -2.88 4.17 -6.79
CA VAL A 102 -3.61 2.91 -7.01
C VAL A 102 -2.73 1.95 -7.81
N ALA A 103 -2.79 0.67 -7.49
CA ALA A 103 -1.97 -0.37 -8.09
C ALA A 103 -2.81 -1.60 -8.42
N SER A 104 -2.52 -2.23 -9.56
CA SER A 104 -3.03 -3.56 -9.89
C SER A 104 -2.09 -4.64 -9.36
N LEU A 105 -2.67 -5.65 -8.73
CA LEU A 105 -1.96 -6.79 -8.17
C LEU A 105 -2.32 -8.07 -8.93
N PRO A 106 -1.38 -9.01 -9.07
CA PRO A 106 -1.70 -10.35 -9.52
C PRO A 106 -2.70 -10.99 -8.56
N PRO A 107 -3.77 -11.63 -9.07
CA PRO A 107 -4.76 -12.29 -8.23
C PRO A 107 -4.10 -13.26 -7.26
N SER A 108 -4.19 -12.95 -5.97
CA SER A 108 -3.55 -13.74 -4.92
C SER A 108 -4.52 -13.93 -3.77
N TYR A 109 -4.81 -15.19 -3.42
CA TYR A 109 -5.65 -15.47 -2.28
C TYR A 109 -4.83 -15.35 -0.97
N LYS A 110 -5.38 -14.61 -0.01
CA LYS A 110 -4.84 -14.52 1.34
C LYS A 110 -5.69 -15.37 2.28
N PRO A 111 -5.27 -16.59 2.66
CA PRO A 111 -6.06 -17.43 3.55
C PRO A 111 -6.14 -16.86 4.98
N LEU A 112 -7.26 -17.14 5.64
CA LEU A 112 -7.44 -17.01 7.09
C LEU A 112 -6.83 -18.18 7.84
N LEU A 113 -6.47 -17.93 9.10
CA LEU A 113 -6.05 -18.99 10.01
C LEU A 113 -7.15 -20.05 10.21
N GLU A 114 -8.42 -19.65 10.31
CA GLU A 114 -9.57 -20.55 10.46
C GLU A 114 -9.75 -21.51 9.28
N GLN A 115 -9.20 -21.18 8.11
CA GLN A 115 -9.17 -22.05 6.95
C GLN A 115 -8.02 -23.08 7.00
N GLY A 116 -7.27 -23.12 8.10
CA GLY A 116 -6.15 -24.04 8.32
C GLY A 116 -4.84 -23.64 7.64
N ALA A 117 -4.75 -22.42 7.08
CA ALA A 117 -3.62 -22.00 6.24
C ALA A 117 -3.14 -20.56 6.51
N GLY A 118 -3.27 -20.07 7.75
CA GLY A 118 -2.87 -18.72 8.13
C GLY A 118 -1.44 -18.37 7.67
N ARG A 119 -1.31 -17.35 6.81
CA ARG A 119 -0.03 -16.93 6.22
C ARG A 119 0.26 -15.49 6.59
N MET A 120 1.48 -15.16 7.01
CA MET A 120 1.92 -13.76 7.05
C MET A 120 2.26 -13.31 5.63
N SER A 121 1.77 -12.16 5.17
CA SER A 121 1.94 -11.74 3.78
C SER A 121 2.28 -10.26 3.71
N THR A 122 3.23 -9.92 2.84
CA THR A 122 3.67 -8.55 2.63
C THR A 122 3.22 -8.09 1.26
N VAL A 123 2.61 -6.91 1.19
CA VAL A 123 2.27 -6.23 -0.07
C VAL A 123 3.27 -5.11 -0.28
N ASN A 124 3.91 -5.14 -1.44
CA ASN A 124 4.89 -4.16 -1.86
C ASN A 124 4.33 -3.40 -3.07
N ILE A 125 4.25 -2.08 -2.95
CA ILE A 125 3.87 -1.19 -4.06
C ILE A 125 5.09 -0.34 -4.40
N TYR A 126 5.46 -0.36 -5.68
CA TYR A 126 6.51 0.51 -6.22
C TYR A 126 5.83 1.65 -6.96
N ILE A 127 6.22 2.88 -6.64
CA ILE A 127 5.64 4.07 -7.25
C ILE A 127 6.74 5.05 -7.64
N THR A 128 6.67 5.52 -8.88
CA THR A 128 7.50 6.61 -9.39
C THR A 128 6.89 7.93 -8.95
N VAL A 129 7.72 8.77 -8.34
CA VAL A 129 7.36 10.13 -7.91
C VAL A 129 8.19 11.15 -8.68
N ASN A 130 7.76 12.42 -8.69
CA ASN A 130 8.48 13.48 -9.40
C ASN A 130 9.83 13.77 -8.73
N ASN A 131 9.85 13.81 -7.40
CA ASN A 131 11.03 14.02 -6.59
C ASN A 131 10.84 13.28 -5.25
N ILE A 132 11.85 12.51 -4.84
CA ILE A 132 11.82 11.76 -3.59
C ILE A 132 11.82 12.70 -2.37
N ALA A 133 12.42 13.90 -2.49
CA ALA A 133 12.46 14.88 -1.40
C ALA A 133 11.07 15.37 -0.98
N ASP A 134 10.07 15.23 -1.86
CA ASP A 134 8.69 15.63 -1.60
C ASP A 134 7.92 14.56 -0.80
N VAL A 135 8.54 13.43 -0.45
CA VAL A 135 7.90 12.32 0.26
C VAL A 135 8.61 12.07 1.60
N GLN A 136 7.84 12.07 2.68
CA GLN A 136 8.34 11.69 3.99
C GLN A 136 8.52 10.17 4.07
N LEU A 137 9.77 9.72 4.15
CA LEU A 137 10.11 8.30 4.20
C LEU A 137 9.91 7.71 5.61
N ILE A 138 9.55 6.43 5.65
CA ILE A 138 9.44 5.61 6.86
C ILE A 138 10.57 4.57 6.78
N THR A 139 11.75 4.97 7.26
CA THR A 139 13.01 4.22 7.12
C THR A 139 13.33 3.33 8.32
N ASP A 140 12.82 3.65 9.51
CA ASP A 140 13.01 2.85 10.72
C ASP A 140 11.84 1.85 10.92
N PRO A 141 12.03 0.54 10.69
CA PRO A 141 11.01 -0.48 10.93
C PRO A 141 10.85 -0.82 12.42
N ALA A 142 11.27 0.07 13.34
CA ALA A 142 11.57 -0.29 14.72
C ALA A 142 10.36 -0.85 15.51
N ILE A 143 9.12 -0.62 15.10
CA ILE A 143 7.95 -1.14 15.81
C ILE A 143 6.79 -1.34 14.83
N ILE A 144 6.48 -2.58 14.42
CA ILE A 144 5.10 -3.15 14.35
C ILE A 144 5.18 -4.69 14.46
N LEU A 145 5.90 -5.21 15.45
CA LEU A 145 5.82 -6.62 15.87
C LEU A 145 5.59 -6.70 17.39
N ALA A 146 4.69 -5.84 17.88
CA ALA A 146 4.11 -5.89 19.20
C ALA A 146 2.59 -5.74 18.97
N THR A 147 1.83 -6.82 18.83
CA THR A 147 1.30 -7.60 19.96
C THR A 147 0.92 -9.03 19.52
N ILE A 148 1.75 -10.02 19.83
CA ILE A 148 1.26 -11.39 20.14
C ILE A 148 1.92 -11.94 21.43
N THR A 149 2.90 -11.25 22.01
CA THR A 149 3.38 -11.54 23.36
C THR A 149 2.48 -10.85 24.40
N GLU A 150 1.28 -11.39 24.63
CA GLU A 150 0.58 -11.39 25.94
C GLU A 150 -0.56 -12.42 25.96
N VAL A 151 -0.30 -13.65 25.49
CA VAL A 151 -1.05 -14.83 25.96
C VAL A 151 -0.03 -15.86 26.48
N ASP A 152 0.77 -15.40 27.44
CA ASP A 152 1.46 -16.24 28.42
C ASP A 152 1.27 -15.60 29.80
N LYS A 153 0.00 -15.40 30.17
CA LYS A 153 -0.38 -14.98 31.52
C LYS A 153 -1.40 -15.98 32.10
N ALA A 154 -0.87 -16.71 33.09
CA ALA A 154 -1.50 -17.55 34.12
C ALA A 154 -1.88 -18.98 33.75
#